data_AF-J7R040-F1
#
_entry.id   AF-J7R040-F1
#
_cell.length_a   1.000
_cell.length_b   1.000
_cell.length_c   1.000
_cell.angle_alpha   90.00
_cell.angle_beta   90.00
_cell.angle_gamma   90.00
#
_symmetry.space_group_name_H-M   'P 1'
#
loop_
_entity.id
_entity.type
_entity.pdbx_description
1 polymer ?
#
loop_
_entity_poly.entity_id
_entity_poly.type
_entity_poly.pdbx_seq_one_letter_code
_entity_poly.pdbx_strand_id
1 'polypeptide(L)'
;MDDITMDDLPIEDEELDEFNDVEDAPILPPGEDGAAVKEKVIDDGRGKLFEIPEFTRKDKTLQEILDMMEDNPPIIPDAVIDYYLRKNGFDSMDVKIKRLLALATQKFVSDIANDAYEYSRIRSTIAVNNANNGQARARQLMLGQQQPGQQQITQQQQQQNEKVTASKVVLTVNDLSSAVEEYGLNIGRPDFYR
;
A
#
# COMPACT_ATOMS: atom_id res chain seq x y z
N MET A 1 -39.21 46.52 -26.55
CA MET A 1 -38.69 45.29 -25.92
C MET A 1 -37.29 45.24 -26.42
N ASP A 2 -36.42 45.85 -25.61
CA ASP A 2 -35.16 46.41 -26.07
C ASP A 2 -34.07 45.42 -25.68
N ASP A 3 -33.28 45.05 -26.68
CA ASP A 3 -32.19 44.09 -26.63
C ASP A 3 -30.92 44.88 -26.29
N ILE A 4 -30.31 44.62 -25.13
CA ILE A 4 -29.09 45.31 -24.66
C ILE A 4 -27.98 44.27 -24.53
N THR A 5 -26.91 44.53 -25.27
CA THR A 5 -25.66 43.81 -25.43
C THR A 5 -24.86 43.69 -24.13
N MET A 6 -24.34 42.49 -23.84
CA MET A 6 -23.32 42.26 -22.82
C MET A 6 -21.97 42.70 -23.36
N ASP A 7 -21.56 43.94 -23.07
CA ASP A 7 -20.17 44.39 -23.10
C ASP A 7 -20.11 45.63 -22.22
N ASP A 8 -19.65 45.46 -20.97
CA ASP A 8 -18.98 46.47 -20.13
C ASP A 8 -18.93 46.01 -18.66
N LEU A 9 -17.85 45.34 -18.27
CA LEU A 9 -17.38 45.37 -16.88
C LEU A 9 -15.86 45.63 -16.90
N PRO A 10 -15.37 46.70 -16.23
CA PRO A 10 -13.97 47.07 -16.23
C PRO A 10 -13.16 46.10 -15.34
N ILE A 11 -12.03 45.66 -15.87
CA ILE A 11 -10.99 44.93 -15.13
C ILE A 11 -10.14 46.00 -14.44
N GLU A 12 -10.24 46.12 -13.12
CA GLU A 12 -9.32 46.92 -12.31
C GLU A 12 -8.23 45.99 -11.75
N ASP A 13 -7.02 46.17 -12.28
CA ASP A 13 -5.77 45.58 -11.80
C ASP A 13 -5.35 46.30 -10.50
N GLU A 14 -5.51 45.65 -9.34
CA GLU A 14 -4.83 46.08 -8.10
C GLU A 14 -3.56 45.25 -7.92
N GLU A 15 -2.44 45.79 -8.44
CA GLU A 15 -1.09 45.37 -8.05
C GLU A 15 -0.90 45.64 -6.55
N LEU A 16 -0.72 44.56 -5.76
CA LEU A 16 -0.35 44.68 -4.35
C LEU A 16 1.15 44.98 -4.24
N ASP A 17 1.46 46.22 -3.87
CA ASP A 17 2.80 46.72 -3.55
C ASP A 17 3.48 45.89 -2.46
N GLU A 18 4.36 45.00 -2.88
CA GLU A 18 5.39 44.38 -2.06
C GLU A 18 6.47 45.46 -1.80
N PHE A 19 6.81 45.71 -0.52
CA PHE A 19 7.89 46.60 -0.01
C PHE A 19 7.55 48.07 0.35
N ASN A 20 7.03 48.31 1.56
CA ASN A 20 7.41 49.37 2.55
C ASN A 20 6.31 49.46 3.65
N ASP A 21 6.51 49.84 4.92
CA ASP A 21 7.64 50.19 5.77
C ASP A 21 7.08 50.24 7.21
N VAL A 22 7.84 49.77 8.21
CA VAL A 22 7.94 50.26 9.61
C VAL A 22 6.68 50.33 10.53
N GLU A 23 6.91 49.96 11.80
CA GLU A 23 6.22 50.34 13.08
C GLU A 23 5.70 49.11 13.86
N ASP A 24 5.96 48.88 15.14
CA ASP A 24 6.80 49.52 16.17
C ASP A 24 6.90 48.49 17.31
N ALA A 25 8.09 48.28 17.89
CA ALA A 25 8.29 47.31 18.97
C ALA A 25 8.07 47.97 20.34
N PRO A 26 7.20 47.48 21.24
CA PRO A 26 7.15 47.99 22.60
C PRO A 26 8.31 47.44 23.44
N ILE A 27 9.21 48.33 23.82
CA ILE A 27 10.30 48.13 24.79
C ILE A 27 9.71 48.04 26.21
N LEU A 28 10.10 47.01 26.98
CA LEU A 28 9.91 46.95 28.44
C LEU A 28 11.18 46.41 29.13
N PRO A 29 11.47 46.84 30.38
CA PRO A 29 12.82 47.06 30.93
C PRO A 29 13.51 45.78 31.45
N PRO A 30 14.84 45.79 31.64
CA PRO A 30 15.56 44.64 32.19
C PRO A 30 15.56 44.69 33.73
N GLY A 31 15.09 43.62 34.38
CA GLY A 31 15.23 43.49 35.83
C GLY A 31 14.46 42.31 36.46
N GLU A 32 15.25 41.33 36.90
CA GLU A 32 15.07 40.45 38.07
C GLU A 32 14.24 39.16 38.00
N ASP A 33 14.89 38.11 38.51
CA ASP A 33 14.52 36.70 38.54
C ASP A 33 13.28 36.40 39.40
N GLY A 34 12.41 35.48 38.94
CA GLY A 34 11.32 34.98 39.77
C GLY A 34 10.39 33.96 39.09
N ALA A 35 10.62 32.68 39.37
CA ALA A 35 9.73 31.51 39.28
C ALA A 35 8.44 31.62 38.42
N ALA A 36 8.45 30.98 37.23
CA ALA A 36 7.25 30.77 36.42
C ALA A 36 6.27 29.78 37.09
N VAL A 37 5.13 30.30 37.55
CA VAL A 37 3.96 29.51 37.93
C VAL A 37 3.27 29.02 36.65
N LYS A 38 3.28 27.71 36.40
CA LYS A 38 2.48 27.11 35.32
C LYS A 38 1.01 27.07 35.75
N GLU A 39 0.23 28.05 35.29
CA GLU A 39 -1.22 28.04 35.39
C GLU A 39 -1.76 26.93 34.47
N LYS A 40 -2.50 25.96 35.04
CA LYS A 40 -3.22 24.94 34.28
C LYS A 40 -4.40 25.60 33.58
N VAL A 41 -4.22 26.05 32.35
CA VAL A 41 -5.33 26.41 31.48
C VAL A 41 -6.15 25.15 31.22
N ILE A 42 -7.37 25.14 31.71
CA ILE A 42 -8.38 24.11 31.45
C ILE A 42 -8.79 24.27 29.99
N ASP A 43 -8.57 23.23 29.18
CA ASP A 43 -9.03 23.18 27.79
C ASP A 43 -10.56 23.06 27.78
N ASP A 44 -11.23 24.18 27.56
CA ASP A 44 -12.69 24.30 27.64
C ASP A 44 -13.42 23.64 26.44
N GLY A 45 -12.72 22.89 25.56
CA GLY A 45 -13.31 22.08 24.50
C GLY A 45 -14.07 22.87 23.42
N ARG A 46 -14.14 24.20 23.53
CA ARG A 46 -14.86 25.11 22.61
C ARG A 46 -14.21 25.17 21.21
N GLY A 47 -12.98 24.68 21.07
CA GLY A 47 -12.27 24.57 19.79
C GLY A 47 -12.62 23.35 18.95
N LYS A 48 -13.32 22.34 19.49
CA LYS A 48 -13.59 21.06 18.82
C LYS A 48 -15.05 20.82 18.43
N LEU A 49 -15.89 21.86 18.45
CA LEU A 49 -17.32 21.71 18.14
C LEU A 49 -17.62 21.42 16.65
N PHE A 50 -16.64 21.57 15.76
CA PHE A 50 -16.80 21.36 14.32
C PHE A 50 -15.71 20.47 13.68
N GLU A 51 -14.99 19.68 14.47
CA GLU A 51 -14.12 18.64 13.90
C GLU A 51 -15.01 17.51 13.35
N ILE A 52 -15.23 17.53 12.03
CA ILE A 52 -15.78 16.40 11.29
C ILE A 52 -14.92 15.18 11.65
N PRO A 53 -15.48 14.03 12.06
CA PRO A 53 -14.66 12.86 12.36
C PRO A 53 -13.75 12.56 11.18
N GLU A 54 -12.44 12.70 11.37
CA GLU A 54 -11.46 12.23 10.40
C GLU A 54 -11.59 10.70 10.35
N PHE A 55 -12.34 10.19 9.37
CA PHE A 55 -12.34 8.77 9.02
C PHE A 55 -11.02 8.35 8.35
N THR A 56 -10.09 9.29 8.20
CA THR A 56 -8.71 9.05 7.80
C THR A 56 -7.98 8.38 8.97
N ARG A 57 -7.60 7.11 8.78
CA ARG A 57 -6.69 6.46 9.74
C ARG A 57 -5.34 7.16 9.62
N LYS A 58 -4.84 7.67 10.75
CA LYS A 58 -3.48 8.19 10.83
C LYS A 58 -2.45 7.07 10.65
N ASP A 59 -1.35 7.36 9.97
CA ASP A 59 -0.22 6.44 9.89
C ASP A 59 0.36 6.15 11.27
N LYS A 60 0.70 4.88 11.50
CA LYS A 60 1.25 4.44 12.78
C LYS A 60 2.64 4.99 12.98
N THR A 61 2.92 5.46 14.19
CA THR A 61 4.27 5.87 14.56
C THR A 61 5.18 4.66 14.74
N LEU A 62 6.51 4.84 14.64
CA LEU A 62 7.46 3.75 14.85
C LEU A 62 7.31 3.12 16.25
N GLN A 63 7.06 3.95 17.26
CA GLN A 63 6.86 3.48 18.64
C GLN A 63 5.64 2.57 18.75
N GLU A 64 4.51 2.96 18.15
CA GLU A 64 3.31 2.10 18.08
C GLU A 64 3.61 0.77 17.37
N ILE A 65 4.39 0.79 16.30
CA ILE A 65 4.77 -0.44 15.58
C ILE A 65 5.63 -1.34 16.46
N LEU A 66 6.61 -0.79 17.17
CA LEU A 66 7.46 -1.55 18.08
C LEU A 66 6.66 -2.16 19.24
N ASP A 67 5.69 -1.43 19.77
CA ASP A 67 4.79 -1.95 20.81
C ASP A 67 3.89 -3.07 20.26
N MET A 68 3.42 -2.96 19.00
CA MET A 68 2.69 -4.05 18.35
C MET A 68 3.52 -5.33 18.14
N MET A 69 4.85 -5.23 18.04
CA MET A 69 5.74 -6.40 17.85
C MET A 69 5.90 -7.24 19.12
N GLU A 70 5.50 -6.71 20.28
CA GLU A 70 5.52 -7.46 21.53
C GLU A 70 4.45 -8.57 21.51
N ASP A 71 3.23 -8.20 21.12
CA ASP A 71 2.06 -9.08 21.07
C ASP A 71 1.94 -9.88 19.76
N ASN A 72 2.51 -9.38 18.66
CA ASN A 72 2.40 -9.97 17.33
C ASN A 72 3.79 -10.38 16.79
N PRO A 73 4.30 -11.55 17.18
CA PRO A 73 5.57 -12.04 16.65
C PRO A 73 5.46 -12.37 15.14
N PRO A 74 6.49 -12.04 14.33
CA PRO A 74 6.51 -12.34 12.90
C PRO A 74 6.72 -13.83 12.60
N ILE A 75 6.56 -14.24 11.33
CA ILE A 75 6.71 -15.64 10.90
C ILE A 75 8.16 -16.11 11.05
N ILE A 76 9.14 -15.21 10.85
CA ILE A 76 10.57 -15.52 10.98
C ILE A 76 10.93 -15.60 12.47
N PRO A 77 11.43 -16.75 12.99
CA PRO A 77 11.76 -16.90 14.40
C PRO A 77 12.97 -16.05 14.84
N ASP A 78 12.96 -15.63 16.12
CA ASP A 78 14.01 -14.80 16.72
C ASP A 78 15.42 -15.39 16.56
N ALA A 79 15.57 -16.71 16.67
CA ALA A 79 16.86 -17.41 16.50
C ALA A 79 17.46 -17.24 15.09
N VAL A 80 16.63 -17.14 14.06
CA VAL A 80 17.08 -16.91 12.67
C VAL A 80 17.59 -15.49 12.53
N ILE A 81 16.90 -14.52 13.12
CA ILE A 81 17.31 -13.12 13.11
C ILE A 81 18.61 -12.94 13.88
N ASP A 82 18.74 -13.54 15.07
CA ASP A 82 19.96 -13.49 15.87
C ASP A 82 21.18 -14.01 15.10
N TYR A 83 21.01 -15.11 14.36
CA TYR A 83 22.06 -15.63 13.49
C TYR A 83 22.47 -14.62 12.42
N TYR A 84 21.52 -14.03 11.69
CA TYR A 84 21.82 -13.05 10.65
C TYR A 84 22.37 -11.74 11.20
N LEU A 85 21.91 -11.27 12.37
CA LEU A 85 22.44 -10.08 13.02
C LEU A 85 23.92 -10.29 13.38
N ARG A 86 24.25 -11.38 14.08
CA ARG A 86 25.63 -11.72 14.44
C ARG A 86 26.51 -11.92 13.19
N LYS A 87 25.98 -12.53 12.14
CA LYS A 87 26.68 -12.70 10.86
C LYS A 87 27.07 -11.35 10.23
N ASN A 88 26.23 -10.32 10.38
CA ASN A 88 26.50 -8.97 9.89
C ASN A 88 27.25 -8.10 10.92
N GLY A 89 27.67 -8.65 12.07
CA GLY A 89 28.42 -7.91 13.09
C GLY A 89 27.58 -7.00 13.99
N PHE A 90 26.26 -7.20 14.05
CA PHE A 90 25.35 -6.47 14.92
C PHE A 90 24.75 -7.40 15.97
N ASP A 91 24.70 -6.98 17.23
CA ASP A 91 23.97 -7.71 18.27
C ASP A 91 23.07 -6.71 19.00
N SER A 92 21.80 -7.08 19.18
CA SER A 92 20.82 -6.25 19.88
C SER A 92 20.18 -7.06 20.99
N MET A 93 19.96 -6.44 22.14
CA MET A 93 19.23 -7.03 23.25
C MET A 93 17.71 -6.83 23.09
N ASP A 94 17.28 -5.86 22.28
CA ASP A 94 15.88 -5.52 22.10
C ASP A 94 15.19 -6.46 21.09
N VAL A 95 14.25 -7.25 21.59
CA VAL A 95 13.43 -8.18 20.81
C VAL A 95 12.51 -7.45 19.84
N LYS A 96 12.04 -6.24 20.17
CA LYS A 96 11.14 -5.44 19.30
C LYS A 96 11.85 -5.08 17.99
N ILE A 97 13.13 -4.67 18.08
CA ILE A 97 13.95 -4.35 16.90
C ILE A 97 14.18 -5.60 16.04
N LYS A 98 14.51 -6.74 16.65
CA LYS A 98 14.69 -8.02 15.92
C LYS A 98 13.44 -8.41 15.15
N ARG A 99 12.29 -8.31 15.81
CA ARG A 99 10.98 -8.61 15.22
C ARG A 99 10.57 -7.61 14.14
N LEU A 100 10.91 -6.34 14.30
CA LEU A 100 10.70 -5.32 13.26
C LEU A 100 11.49 -5.66 11.99
N LEU A 101 12.77 -6.03 12.12
CA LEU A 101 13.60 -6.46 10.99
C LEU A 101 13.04 -7.73 10.33
N ALA A 102 12.60 -8.70 11.14
CA ALA A 102 11.91 -9.89 10.63
C ALA A 102 10.65 -9.52 9.84
N LEU A 103 9.80 -8.63 10.35
CA LEU A 103 8.59 -8.21 9.65
C LEU A 103 8.91 -7.47 8.35
N ALA A 104 9.92 -6.60 8.35
CA ALA A 104 10.34 -5.89 7.14
C ALA A 104 10.82 -6.85 6.05
N THR A 105 11.65 -7.83 6.40
CA THR A 105 12.10 -8.86 5.44
C THR A 105 10.97 -9.77 4.97
N GLN A 106 10.05 -10.14 5.86
CA GLN A 106 8.86 -10.92 5.50
C GLN A 106 7.96 -10.16 4.52
N LYS A 107 7.73 -8.85 4.76
CA LYS A 107 6.99 -7.99 3.85
C LYS A 107 7.69 -7.92 2.49
N PHE A 108 8.99 -7.65 2.48
CA PHE A 108 9.77 -7.56 1.25
C PHE A 108 9.69 -8.84 0.38
N VAL A 109 9.84 -10.02 1.00
CA VAL A 109 9.70 -11.29 0.26
C VAL A 109 8.25 -11.53 -0.20
N SER A 110 7.26 -11.08 0.58
CA SER A 110 5.85 -11.16 0.18
C SER A 110 5.55 -10.30 -1.04
N ASP A 111 6.13 -9.09 -1.11
CA ASP A 111 5.96 -8.18 -2.24
C ASP A 111 6.55 -8.81 -3.52
N ILE A 112 7.79 -9.34 -3.46
CA ILE A 112 8.41 -10.08 -4.59
C ILE A 112 7.58 -11.29 -5.01
N ALA A 113 7.06 -12.07 -4.04
CA ALA A 113 6.26 -13.26 -4.34
C ALA A 113 4.93 -12.90 -5.01
N ASN A 114 4.32 -11.78 -4.64
CA ASN A 114 3.10 -11.26 -5.28
C ASN A 114 3.40 -10.83 -6.72
N ASP A 115 4.49 -10.11 -6.95
CA ASP A 115 4.88 -9.69 -8.30
C ASP A 115 5.16 -10.91 -9.19
N ALA A 116 5.91 -11.90 -8.68
CA ALA A 116 6.14 -13.16 -9.38
C ALA A 116 4.84 -13.93 -9.68
N TYR A 117 3.86 -13.87 -8.77
CA TYR A 117 2.54 -14.44 -9.00
C TYR A 117 1.81 -13.72 -10.14
N GLU A 118 1.84 -12.38 -10.19
CA GLU A 118 1.26 -11.62 -11.29
C GLU A 118 1.93 -11.94 -12.63
N TYR A 119 3.26 -12.02 -12.68
CA TYR A 119 4.01 -12.49 -13.85
C TYR A 119 3.58 -13.89 -14.31
N SER A 120 3.41 -14.84 -13.38
CA SER A 120 2.94 -16.19 -13.71
C SER A 120 1.52 -16.21 -14.25
N ARG A 121 0.66 -15.33 -13.73
CA ARG A 121 -0.75 -15.27 -14.09
C ARG A 121 -0.96 -14.65 -15.47
N ILE A 122 -0.25 -13.57 -15.80
CA ILE A 122 -0.39 -12.90 -17.11
C ILE A 122 0.19 -13.73 -18.26
N ARG A 123 1.24 -14.51 -18.00
CA ARG A 123 1.84 -15.40 -19.02
C ARG A 123 1.03 -16.66 -19.25
N SER A 124 0.24 -17.09 -18.27
CA SER A 124 -0.65 -18.24 -18.40
C SER A 124 -1.89 -17.90 -19.21
N THR A 125 -1.94 -18.39 -20.45
CA THR A 125 -3.13 -18.26 -21.33
C THR A 125 -4.40 -18.81 -20.66
N ILE A 126 -4.28 -19.84 -19.82
CA ILE A 126 -5.40 -20.44 -19.11
C ILE A 126 -5.94 -19.47 -18.06
N ALA A 127 -5.06 -18.79 -17.31
CA ALA A 127 -5.44 -17.85 -16.28
C ALA A 127 -6.12 -16.60 -16.88
N VAL A 128 -5.57 -16.02 -17.95
CA VAL A 128 -6.19 -14.85 -18.63
C VAL A 128 -7.53 -15.22 -19.29
N ASN A 129 -7.64 -16.39 -19.91
CA ASN A 129 -8.91 -16.87 -20.48
C ASN A 129 -9.97 -17.10 -19.40
N ASN A 130 -9.56 -17.59 -18.23
CA ASN A 130 -10.45 -17.78 -17.10
C ASN A 130 -10.95 -16.45 -16.52
N ALA A 131 -10.06 -15.46 -16.39
CA ALA A 131 -10.42 -14.13 -15.92
C ALA A 131 -11.43 -13.44 -16.88
N ASN A 132 -11.18 -13.49 -18.19
CA ASN A 132 -12.05 -12.86 -19.20
C ASN A 132 -13.43 -13.53 -19.29
N ASN A 133 -13.51 -14.85 -19.11
CA ASN A 133 -14.74 -15.62 -19.31
C ASN A 133 -15.40 -16.08 -17.99
N GLY A 134 -14.98 -15.56 -16.83
CA GLY A 134 -15.45 -16.03 -15.53
C GLY A 134 -16.97 -15.94 -15.36
N GLN A 135 -17.56 -14.80 -15.73
CA GLN A 135 -19.01 -14.59 -15.68
C GLN A 135 -19.76 -15.44 -16.70
N ALA A 136 -19.23 -15.57 -17.92
CA ALA A 136 -19.82 -16.40 -18.97
C ALA A 136 -19.86 -17.88 -18.55
N ARG A 137 -18.77 -18.39 -17.96
CA ARG A 137 -18.71 -19.74 -17.40
C ARG A 137 -19.68 -19.92 -16.23
N ALA A 138 -19.75 -18.95 -15.33
CA ALA A 138 -20.70 -19.00 -14.20
C ALA A 138 -22.16 -19.08 -14.69
N ARG A 139 -22.53 -18.31 -15.73
CA ARG A 139 -23.86 -18.41 -16.37
C ARG A 139 -24.10 -19.78 -17.01
N GLN A 140 -23.11 -20.36 -17.68
CA GLN A 140 -23.23 -21.71 -18.24
C GLN A 140 -23.38 -22.79 -17.16
N LEU A 141 -22.68 -22.66 -16.03
CA LEU A 141 -22.80 -23.57 -14.88
C LEU A 141 -24.18 -23.47 -14.20
N MET A 142 -24.75 -22.26 -14.13
CA MET A 142 -26.08 -22.02 -13.56
C MET A 142 -27.20 -22.57 -14.46
N LEU A 143 -27.09 -22.41 -15.78
CA LEU A 143 -28.07 -22.94 -16.73
C LEU A 143 -28.09 -24.48 -16.73
N GLY A 144 -26.93 -25.11 -16.51
CA GLY A 144 -26.82 -26.57 -16.39
C GLY A 144 -27.57 -27.19 -15.20
N GLN A 145 -27.94 -26.41 -14.17
CA GLN A 145 -28.72 -26.90 -13.03
C GLN A 145 -30.24 -26.79 -13.22
N GLN A 146 -30.73 -25.94 -14.14
CA GLN A 146 -32.17 -25.65 -14.27
C GLN A 146 -32.87 -26.40 -15.40
N GLN A 147 -32.14 -26.98 -16.39
CA GLN A 147 -32.78 -27.69 -17.52
C GLN A 147 -32.09 -29.01 -17.86
N PRO A 148 -32.75 -30.17 -17.64
CA PRO A 148 -32.28 -31.46 -18.14
C PRO A 148 -32.56 -31.55 -19.65
N GLY A 149 -31.61 -31.17 -20.52
CA GLY A 149 -31.83 -31.35 -21.96
C GLY A 149 -30.81 -30.86 -23.00
N GLN A 150 -29.73 -30.13 -22.66
CA GLN A 150 -28.84 -29.59 -23.70
C GLN A 150 -27.48 -30.30 -23.81
N GLN A 151 -27.37 -31.21 -24.78
CA GLN A 151 -26.15 -31.94 -25.13
C GLN A 151 -25.06 -31.07 -25.82
N GLN A 152 -25.38 -29.84 -26.25
CA GLN A 152 -24.39 -28.96 -26.92
C GLN A 152 -23.50 -28.16 -25.96
N ILE A 153 -23.95 -27.86 -24.73
CA ILE A 153 -23.15 -27.10 -23.74
C ILE A 153 -21.98 -27.94 -23.20
N THR A 154 -22.15 -29.27 -23.14
CA THR A 154 -21.22 -30.20 -22.49
C THR A 154 -19.90 -30.37 -23.26
N GLN A 155 -19.89 -30.27 -24.59
CA GLN A 155 -18.66 -30.52 -25.39
C GLN A 155 -17.59 -29.43 -25.22
N GLN A 156 -17.96 -28.15 -25.16
CA GLN A 156 -16.99 -27.08 -24.89
C GLN A 156 -16.56 -27.03 -23.41
N GLN A 157 -17.45 -27.41 -22.48
CA GLN A 157 -17.11 -27.48 -21.06
C GLN A 157 -16.06 -28.56 -20.77
N GLN A 158 -16.11 -29.72 -21.43
CA GLN A 158 -15.23 -30.84 -21.09
C GLN A 158 -13.75 -30.55 -21.38
N GLN A 159 -13.42 -30.02 -22.56
CA GLN A 159 -12.03 -29.66 -22.91
C GLN A 159 -11.49 -28.50 -22.07
N GLN A 160 -12.33 -27.50 -21.76
CA GLN A 160 -11.90 -26.35 -20.98
C GLN A 160 -11.77 -26.69 -19.49
N ASN A 161 -12.62 -27.57 -18.97
CA ASN A 161 -12.56 -28.06 -17.60
C ASN A 161 -11.29 -28.89 -17.37
N GLU A 162 -10.90 -29.74 -18.32
CA GLU A 162 -9.64 -30.50 -18.22
C GLU A 162 -8.42 -29.57 -18.21
N LYS A 163 -8.39 -28.56 -19.09
CA LYS A 163 -7.30 -27.57 -19.11
C LYS A 163 -7.18 -26.77 -17.82
N VAL A 164 -8.30 -26.33 -17.24
CA VAL A 164 -8.31 -25.53 -16.00
C VAL A 164 -7.96 -26.39 -14.79
N THR A 165 -8.49 -27.61 -14.70
CA THR A 165 -8.24 -28.52 -13.56
C THR A 165 -6.81 -29.11 -13.60
N ALA A 166 -6.23 -29.27 -14.79
CA ALA A 166 -4.84 -29.67 -14.95
C ALA A 166 -3.85 -28.52 -14.70
N SER A 167 -4.25 -27.26 -14.93
CA SER A 167 -3.37 -26.11 -14.70
C SER A 167 -3.26 -25.79 -13.21
N LYS A 168 -2.07 -25.94 -12.65
CA LYS A 168 -1.73 -25.47 -11.29
C LYS A 168 -0.76 -24.30 -11.40
N VAL A 169 -0.88 -23.36 -10.48
CA VAL A 169 0.09 -22.25 -10.36
C VAL A 169 1.41 -22.82 -9.89
N VAL A 170 2.49 -22.51 -10.60
CA VAL A 170 3.85 -22.95 -10.30
C VAL A 170 4.75 -21.72 -10.33
N LEU A 171 5.53 -21.50 -9.27
CA LEU A 171 6.56 -20.47 -9.26
C LEU A 171 7.75 -20.95 -10.12
N THR A 172 7.90 -20.38 -11.33
CA THR A 172 9.02 -20.72 -12.21
C THR A 172 10.17 -19.74 -12.09
N VAL A 173 11.37 -20.17 -12.48
CA VAL A 173 12.55 -19.28 -12.51
C VAL A 173 12.32 -18.11 -13.45
N ASN A 174 11.67 -18.33 -14.60
CA ASN A 174 11.40 -17.26 -15.56
C ASN A 174 10.41 -16.23 -14.99
N ASP A 175 9.46 -16.63 -14.12
CA ASP A 175 8.55 -15.68 -13.45
C ASP A 175 9.33 -14.85 -12.43
N LEU A 176 10.09 -15.54 -11.58
CA LEU A 176 10.86 -14.89 -10.52
C LEU A 176 11.94 -13.98 -11.09
N SER A 177 12.61 -14.39 -12.17
CA SER A 177 13.65 -13.60 -12.86
C SER A 177 13.08 -12.28 -13.38
N SER A 178 11.91 -12.30 -14.02
CA SER A 178 11.26 -11.07 -14.48
C SER A 178 10.81 -10.20 -13.31
N ALA A 179 10.27 -10.82 -12.25
CA ALA A 179 9.85 -10.06 -11.07
C ALA A 179 11.02 -9.35 -10.39
N VAL A 180 12.15 -10.03 -10.14
CA VAL A 180 13.28 -9.42 -9.44
C VAL A 180 14.11 -8.46 -10.32
N GLU A 181 13.94 -8.51 -11.64
CA GLU A 181 14.57 -7.56 -12.57
C GLU A 181 14.07 -6.13 -12.31
N GLU A 182 12.80 -5.95 -11.95
CA GLU A 182 12.25 -4.66 -11.51
C GLU A 182 12.89 -4.14 -10.22
N TYR A 183 13.38 -5.05 -9.38
CA TYR A 183 14.11 -4.73 -8.14
C TYR A 183 15.63 -4.57 -8.39
N GLY A 184 16.09 -4.65 -9.64
CA GLY A 184 17.48 -4.45 -10.04
C GLY A 184 18.36 -5.70 -10.01
N LEU A 185 17.78 -6.90 -9.92
CA LEU A 185 18.52 -8.17 -9.97
C LEU A 185 18.41 -8.82 -11.35
N ASN A 186 19.55 -9.17 -11.95
CA ASN A 186 19.59 -9.91 -13.21
C ASN A 186 19.89 -11.40 -12.98
N ILE A 187 18.90 -12.27 -13.20
CA ILE A 187 19.04 -13.73 -13.08
C ILE A 187 19.09 -14.37 -14.48
N GLY A 188 20.28 -14.42 -15.09
CA GLY A 188 20.50 -15.12 -16.36
C GLY A 188 20.72 -16.63 -16.20
N ARG A 189 19.65 -17.42 -16.11
CA ARG A 189 19.76 -18.91 -16.14
C ARG A 189 19.54 -19.42 -17.57
N PRO A 190 20.51 -20.12 -18.19
CA PRO A 190 20.30 -20.72 -19.51
C PRO A 190 19.38 -21.94 -19.43
N ASP A 191 18.56 -22.15 -20.46
CA ASP A 191 17.66 -23.30 -20.55
C ASP A 191 18.41 -24.63 -20.73
N PHE A 192 19.61 -24.57 -21.33
CA PHE A 192 20.49 -25.71 -21.53
C PHE A 192 21.96 -25.27 -21.48
N TYR A 193 22.84 -26.17 -21.05
CA TYR A 193 24.29 -26.01 -21.13
C TYR A 193 24.78 -26.76 -22.37
N ARG A 194 25.48 -26.06 -23.28
CA ARG A 194 26.13 -26.66 -24.47
C ARG A 194 27.63 -26.81 -24.23
#